data_AF-A0AAJ6M1Y3-F1
#
_entry.id   AF-A0AAJ6M1Y3-F1
#
_cell.length_a   1.000
_cell.length_b   1.000
_cell.length_c   1.000
_cell.angle_alpha   90.00
_cell.angle_beta   90.00
_cell.angle_gamma   90.00
#
_symmetry.space_group_name_H-M   'P 1'
#
loop_
_entity.id
_entity.type
_entity.pdbx_description
1 polymer ?
#
loop_
_entity_poly.entity_id
_entity_poly.type
_entity_poly.pdbx_seq_one_letter_code
_entity_poly.pdbx_strand_id
1 'polypeptide(L)'
;MKPQRRKRLTLILALVAGVALAVGLALGALQQNINLFYTPTQIANGEAPTGTRIRAGGMVEKGSLQRSGDSLDVRFVVTDFQHSVTITYRGILPDLFREGQGIVALGTLNADGVVEANEVLAKHDEKYMPPEVTKALKDSGRMGASQ
;
A
#
# COMPACT_ATOMS: atom_id res chain seq x y z
N MET A 1 -20.15 15.31 -53.09
CA MET A 1 -20.43 15.89 -51.75
C MET A 1 -20.06 17.37 -51.76
N LYS A 2 -20.91 18.27 -51.26
CA LYS A 2 -20.62 19.72 -51.24
C LYS A 2 -19.31 19.99 -50.46
N PRO A 3 -18.36 20.78 -51.01
CA PRO A 3 -17.02 20.95 -50.42
C PRO A 3 -17.05 21.50 -48.98
N GLN A 4 -18.05 22.31 -48.65
CA GLN A 4 -18.28 22.82 -47.29
C GLN A 4 -18.65 21.71 -46.28
N ARG A 5 -19.40 20.68 -46.69
CA ARG A 5 -19.74 19.54 -45.81
C ARG A 5 -18.51 18.66 -45.54
N ARG A 6 -17.62 18.49 -46.53
CA ARG A 6 -16.36 17.76 -46.34
C ARG A 6 -15.45 18.47 -45.34
N LYS A 7 -15.24 19.79 -45.47
CA LYS A 7 -14.44 20.58 -44.51
C LYS A 7 -14.96 20.50 -43.08
N ARG A 8 -16.29 20.61 -42.89
CA ARG A 8 -16.92 20.47 -41.55
C ARG A 8 -16.74 19.06 -40.98
N LEU A 9 -16.92 18.03 -41.81
CA LEU A 9 -16.71 16.65 -41.38
C LEU A 9 -15.26 16.39 -40.97
N THR A 10 -14.29 16.90 -41.73
CA THR A 10 -12.86 16.78 -41.38
C THR A 10 -12.52 17.49 -40.06
N LEU A 11 -13.09 18.67 -39.81
CA LEU A 11 -12.91 19.39 -38.53
C LEU A 11 -13.50 18.61 -37.35
N ILE A 12 -14.70 18.05 -37.51
CA ILE A 12 -15.35 17.24 -36.46
C ILE A 12 -14.52 15.99 -36.17
N LEU A 13 -14.05 15.28 -37.21
CA LEU A 13 -13.20 14.11 -37.04
C LEU A 13 -11.88 14.46 -36.36
N ALA A 14 -11.25 15.57 -36.73
CA ALA A 14 -10.02 16.04 -36.08
C ALA A 14 -10.26 16.37 -34.60
N LEU A 15 -11.39 17.01 -34.27
CA LEU A 15 -11.78 17.29 -32.90
C LEU A 15 -11.97 16.00 -32.10
N VAL A 16 -12.74 15.04 -32.63
CA VAL A 16 -13.00 13.75 -31.99
C VAL A 16 -11.70 12.97 -31.79
N ALA A 17 -10.81 12.95 -32.79
CA ALA A 17 -9.51 12.31 -32.68
C ALA A 17 -8.64 12.98 -31.60
N GLY A 18 -8.64 14.31 -31.55
CA GLY A 18 -7.92 15.07 -30.51
C GLY A 18 -8.43 14.76 -29.10
N VAL A 19 -9.75 14.69 -28.91
CA VAL A 19 -10.36 14.32 -27.63
C VAL A 19 -10.05 12.87 -27.26
N ALA A 20 -10.16 11.94 -28.21
CA ALA A 20 -9.84 10.53 -27.98
C ALA A 20 -8.38 10.34 -27.56
N LEU A 21 -7.45 11.05 -28.20
CA LEU A 21 -6.04 11.03 -27.83
C LEU A 21 -5.82 11.59 -26.42
N ALA A 22 -6.44 12.71 -26.09
CA ALA A 22 -6.35 13.31 -24.76
C ALA A 22 -6.87 12.36 -23.66
N VAL A 23 -8.03 11.73 -23.89
CA VAL A 23 -8.60 10.74 -22.97
C VAL A 23 -7.71 9.51 -22.84
N GLY A 24 -7.16 9.00 -23.96
CA GLY A 24 -6.25 7.85 -23.94
C GLY A 24 -4.99 8.11 -23.12
N LEU A 25 -4.38 9.29 -23.29
CA LEU A 25 -3.22 9.70 -22.50
C LEU A 25 -3.57 9.86 -21.01
N ALA A 26 -4.73 10.48 -20.70
CA ALA A 26 -5.17 10.66 -19.32
C ALA A 26 -5.42 9.33 -18.59
N LEU A 27 -6.09 8.37 -19.25
CA LEU A 27 -6.34 7.04 -18.68
C LEU A 27 -5.04 6.24 -18.49
N GLY A 28 -4.11 6.31 -19.44
CA GLY A 28 -2.80 5.66 -19.32
C GLY A 28 -1.98 6.22 -18.15
N ALA A 29 -1.96 7.55 -17.99
CA ALA A 29 -1.28 8.19 -16.86
C ALA A 29 -1.92 7.83 -15.51
N LEU A 30 -3.26 7.72 -15.45
CA LEU A 30 -3.95 7.33 -14.24
C LEU A 30 -3.60 5.90 -13.81
N GLN A 31 -3.62 4.94 -14.73
CA GLN A 31 -3.28 3.54 -14.45
C GLN A 31 -1.87 3.36 -13.86
N GLN A 32 -0.92 4.18 -14.28
CA GLN A 32 0.47 4.13 -13.78
C GLN A 32 0.64 4.67 -12.34
N ASN A 33 -0.33 5.43 -11.82
CA ASN A 33 -0.23 6.09 -10.51
C ASN A 33 -1.12 5.45 -9.43
N ILE A 34 -1.81 4.34 -9.72
CA ILE A 34 -2.69 3.73 -8.72
C ILE A 34 -1.86 2.84 -7.78
N ASN A 35 -1.63 3.32 -6.56
CA ASN A 35 -1.06 2.52 -5.47
C ASN A 35 -2.14 1.61 -4.84
N LEU A 36 -2.49 0.53 -5.54
CA LEU A 36 -3.49 -0.43 -5.07
C LEU A 36 -3.01 -1.23 -3.86
N PHE A 37 -3.95 -1.54 -2.97
CA PHE A 37 -3.72 -2.39 -1.81
C PHE A 37 -4.00 -3.85 -2.16
N TYR A 38 -3.08 -4.73 -1.79
CA TYR A 38 -3.18 -6.17 -1.98
C TYR A 38 -2.83 -6.92 -0.69
N THR A 39 -3.58 -7.99 -0.40
CA THR A 39 -3.26 -8.92 0.68
C THR A 39 -2.26 -9.99 0.23
N PRO A 40 -1.56 -10.67 1.16
CA PRO A 40 -0.70 -11.81 0.85
C PRO A 40 -1.38 -12.87 -0.02
N THR A 41 -2.65 -13.21 0.24
CA THR A 41 -3.42 -14.15 -0.59
C THR A 41 -3.60 -13.64 -2.01
N GLN A 42 -3.94 -12.37 -2.21
CA GLN A 42 -4.11 -11.81 -3.55
C GLN A 42 -2.80 -11.78 -4.34
N ILE A 43 -1.69 -11.48 -3.66
CA ILE A 43 -0.35 -11.53 -4.25
C ILE A 43 0.01 -12.97 -4.64
N ALA A 44 -0.24 -13.93 -3.76
CA ALA A 44 0.02 -15.35 -4.02
C ALA A 44 -0.84 -15.92 -5.16
N ASN A 45 -2.08 -15.42 -5.32
CA ASN A 45 -2.99 -15.79 -6.40
C ASN A 45 -2.66 -15.12 -7.74
N GLY A 46 -1.68 -14.22 -7.80
CA GLY A 46 -1.29 -13.50 -9.01
C GLY A 46 -2.24 -12.37 -9.41
N GLU A 47 -3.05 -11.85 -8.48
CA GLU A 47 -3.93 -10.69 -8.71
C GLU A 47 -3.13 -9.37 -8.71
N ALA A 48 -1.97 -9.36 -8.08
CA ALA A 48 -1.09 -8.19 -7.99
C ALA A 48 -0.20 -8.07 -9.24
N PRO A 49 -0.18 -6.90 -9.91
CA PRO A 49 0.68 -6.69 -11.08
C PRO A 49 2.16 -6.66 -10.69
N THR A 50 2.99 -7.40 -11.43
CA THR A 50 4.45 -7.37 -11.27
C THR A 50 5.04 -6.10 -11.88
N GLY A 51 6.18 -5.65 -11.35
CA GLY A 51 6.89 -4.46 -11.84
C GLY A 51 6.16 -3.12 -11.65
N THR A 52 5.04 -3.11 -10.92
CA THR A 52 4.26 -1.91 -10.58
C THR A 52 4.32 -1.68 -9.08
N ARG A 53 4.20 -0.42 -8.65
CA ARG A 53 4.15 -0.07 -7.23
C ARG A 53 2.81 -0.49 -6.63
N ILE A 54 2.87 -1.27 -5.57
CA ILE A 54 1.72 -1.80 -4.83
C ILE A 54 1.86 -1.53 -3.33
N ARG A 55 0.75 -1.65 -2.60
CA ARG A 55 0.72 -1.65 -1.13
C ARG A 55 0.39 -3.06 -0.66
N ALA A 56 1.37 -3.80 -0.20
CA ALA A 56 1.19 -5.12 0.38
C ALA A 56 0.90 -4.99 1.88
N GLY A 57 -0.28 -5.42 2.34
CA GLY A 57 -0.67 -5.30 3.74
C GLY A 57 -1.05 -6.63 4.36
N GLY A 58 -0.58 -6.86 5.59
CA GLY A 58 -0.88 -8.07 6.36
C GLY A 58 -0.20 -8.03 7.72
N MET A 59 -0.10 -9.17 8.40
CA MET A 59 0.59 -9.28 9.69
C MET A 59 1.98 -9.84 9.52
N VAL A 60 2.94 -9.28 10.25
CA VAL A 60 4.31 -9.79 10.27
C VAL A 60 4.34 -11.13 11.01
N GLU A 61 4.90 -12.16 10.38
CA GLU A 61 5.07 -13.46 11.00
C GLU A 61 6.14 -13.42 12.10
N LYS A 62 5.90 -14.09 13.23
CA LYS A 62 6.83 -14.12 14.38
C LYS A 62 8.08 -14.93 14.06
N GLY A 63 9.25 -14.40 14.43
CA GLY A 63 10.55 -14.97 14.12
C GLY A 63 10.96 -14.86 12.65
N SER A 64 10.21 -14.13 11.82
CA SER A 64 10.51 -13.98 10.39
C SER A 64 11.47 -12.82 10.11
N LEU A 65 11.67 -11.90 11.07
CA LEU A 65 12.49 -10.72 10.89
C LEU A 65 13.98 -11.09 10.85
N GLN A 66 14.58 -10.90 9.68
CA GLN A 66 16.01 -11.05 9.43
C GLN A 66 16.61 -9.70 9.07
N ARG A 67 17.63 -9.28 9.81
CA ARG A 67 18.40 -8.06 9.55
C ARG A 67 19.81 -8.46 9.15
N SER A 68 20.34 -7.88 8.08
CA SER A 68 21.76 -8.04 7.78
C SER A 68 22.62 -7.38 8.86
N GLY A 69 23.74 -8.02 9.22
CA GLY A 69 24.73 -7.42 10.13
C GLY A 69 25.54 -6.30 9.49
N ASP A 70 25.73 -6.36 8.16
CA ASP A 70 26.64 -5.49 7.42
C ASP A 70 25.93 -4.43 6.56
N SER A 71 24.59 -4.50 6.44
CA SER A 71 23.79 -3.59 5.61
C SER A 71 22.46 -3.22 6.28
N LEU A 72 21.79 -2.19 5.75
CA LEU A 72 20.43 -1.79 6.15
C LEU A 72 19.35 -2.66 5.50
N ASP A 73 19.71 -3.83 4.95
CA ASP A 73 18.75 -4.73 4.35
C ASP A 73 18.04 -5.54 5.43
N VAL A 74 16.71 -5.56 5.32
CA VAL A 74 15.81 -6.27 6.22
C VAL A 74 14.88 -7.12 5.39
N ARG A 75 14.68 -8.36 5.83
CA ARG A 75 13.75 -9.31 5.23
C ARG A 75 12.79 -9.79 6.30
N PHE A 76 11.51 -9.83 6.00
CA PHE A 76 10.49 -10.37 6.89
C PHE A 76 9.33 -10.94 6.07
N VAL A 77 8.51 -11.77 6.72
CA VAL A 77 7.36 -12.41 6.07
C VAL A 77 6.08 -11.76 6.58
N VAL A 78 5.16 -11.48 5.64
CA VAL A 78 3.84 -10.94 5.93
C VAL A 78 2.78 -11.96 5.53
N THR A 79 1.85 -12.22 6.44
CA THR A 79 0.78 -13.21 6.28
C THR A 79 -0.59 -12.63 6.60
N ASP A 80 -1.62 -13.16 5.95
CA ASP A 80 -3.04 -12.98 6.29
C ASP A 80 -3.65 -14.24 6.92
N PHE A 81 -2.80 -15.14 7.44
CA PHE A 81 -3.11 -16.48 7.95
C PHE A 81 -3.48 -17.54 6.90
N GLN A 82 -3.62 -17.18 5.62
CA GLN A 82 -3.83 -18.14 4.54
C GLN A 82 -2.57 -18.30 3.70
N HIS A 83 -1.98 -17.17 3.30
CA HIS A 83 -0.76 -17.12 2.53
C HIS A 83 0.27 -16.22 3.18
N SER A 84 1.52 -16.41 2.78
CA SER A 84 2.68 -15.65 3.25
C SER A 84 3.44 -15.11 2.06
N VAL A 85 3.83 -13.84 2.15
CA VAL A 85 4.63 -13.14 1.14
C VAL A 85 5.89 -12.61 1.80
N THR A 86 7.03 -12.81 1.14
CA THR A 86 8.29 -12.25 1.60
C THR A 86 8.36 -10.77 1.23
N ILE A 87 8.76 -9.95 2.18
CA ILE A 87 9.05 -8.53 1.99
C ILE A 87 10.54 -8.30 2.25
N THR A 88 11.18 -7.58 1.33
CA THR A 88 12.55 -7.06 1.47
C THR A 88 12.49 -5.55 1.56
N TYR A 89 13.21 -4.95 2.48
CA TYR A 89 13.22 -3.52 2.72
C TYR A 89 14.64 -3.06 3.00
N ARG A 90 15.06 -1.97 2.38
CA ARG A 90 16.36 -1.35 2.64
C ARG A 90 16.16 -0.04 3.39
N GLY A 91 16.48 -0.05 4.68
CA GLY A 91 16.37 1.14 5.52
C GLY A 91 16.11 0.83 6.97
N ILE A 92 15.79 1.89 7.72
CA ILE A 92 15.42 1.78 9.12
C ILE A 92 13.93 1.48 9.20
N LEU A 93 13.57 0.39 9.88
CA LEU A 93 12.17 0.08 10.17
C LEU A 93 11.62 1.09 11.20
N PRO A 94 10.35 1.51 11.11
CA PRO A 94 9.74 2.37 12.13
C PRO A 94 9.82 1.73 13.52
N ASP A 95 9.91 2.54 14.56
CA ASP A 95 9.97 2.05 15.96
C ASP A 95 8.73 1.26 16.39
N LEU A 96 7.60 1.50 15.71
CA LEU A 96 6.33 0.81 15.91
C LEU A 96 6.28 -0.56 15.21
N PHE A 97 7.26 -0.90 14.37
CA PHE A 97 7.30 -2.21 13.72
C PHE A 97 7.58 -3.30 14.75
N ARG A 98 6.66 -4.26 14.87
CA ARG A 98 6.85 -5.48 15.66
C ARG A 98 6.29 -6.69 14.93
N GLU A 99 6.90 -7.83 15.22
CA GLU A 99 6.38 -9.12 14.78
C GLU A 99 5.00 -9.39 15.42
N GLY A 100 4.09 -10.00 14.67
CA GLY A 100 2.71 -10.22 15.08
C GLY A 100 1.81 -8.98 15.04
N GLN A 101 2.27 -7.85 14.50
CA GLN A 101 1.44 -6.68 14.23
C GLN A 101 1.14 -6.52 12.74
N GLY A 102 0.04 -5.83 12.45
CA GLY A 102 -0.36 -5.47 11.09
C GLY A 102 0.50 -4.33 10.55
N ILE A 103 1.05 -4.51 9.35
CA ILE A 103 1.85 -3.50 8.65
C ILE A 103 1.39 -3.36 7.21
N VAL A 104 1.73 -2.24 6.58
CA VAL A 104 1.57 -1.99 5.15
C VAL A 104 2.92 -1.65 4.56
N ALA A 105 3.40 -2.46 3.63
CA ALA A 105 4.62 -2.23 2.89
C ALA A 105 4.30 -1.66 1.49
N LEU A 106 4.91 -0.54 1.15
CA LEU A 106 4.81 0.06 -0.19
C LEU A 106 6.04 -0.35 -0.97
N GLY A 107 5.85 -1.01 -2.10
CA GLY A 107 6.94 -1.59 -2.87
C GLY A 107 6.54 -2.08 -4.24
N THR A 108 7.47 -2.74 -4.92
CA THR A 108 7.23 -3.40 -6.21
C THR A 108 7.27 -4.91 -6.05
N LEU A 109 6.31 -5.62 -6.64
CA LEU A 109 6.33 -7.08 -6.70
C LEU A 109 7.28 -7.53 -7.81
N ASN A 110 8.28 -8.33 -7.45
CA ASN A 110 9.22 -8.90 -8.41
C ASN A 110 8.69 -10.22 -9.00
N ALA A 111 9.41 -10.77 -9.98
CA ALA A 111 9.02 -12.00 -10.67
C ALA A 111 9.06 -13.26 -9.76
N ASP A 112 9.82 -13.19 -8.65
CA ASP A 112 9.97 -14.28 -7.68
C ASP A 112 8.88 -14.27 -6.60
N GLY A 113 7.90 -13.36 -6.68
CA GLY A 113 6.83 -13.21 -5.69
C GLY A 113 7.29 -12.51 -4.40
N VAL A 114 8.42 -11.83 -4.43
CA VAL A 114 8.95 -11.03 -3.31
C VAL A 114 8.58 -9.56 -3.53
N VAL A 115 8.12 -8.92 -2.47
CA VAL A 115 7.85 -7.47 -2.48
C VAL A 115 9.12 -6.73 -2.07
N GLU A 116 9.66 -5.94 -2.98
CA GLU A 116 10.74 -5.00 -2.72
C GLU A 116 10.13 -3.69 -2.21
N ALA A 117 10.08 -3.55 -0.88
CA ALA A 117 9.51 -2.40 -0.21
C ALA A 117 10.48 -1.22 -0.19
N ASN A 118 9.96 -0.05 -0.54
CA ASN A 118 10.61 1.24 -0.40
C ASN A 118 10.23 1.93 0.91
N GLU A 119 9.08 1.56 1.48
CA GLU A 119 8.55 2.16 2.70
C GLU A 119 7.71 1.13 3.47
N VAL A 120 7.83 1.13 4.80
CA VAL A 120 7.06 0.26 5.69
C VAL A 120 6.30 1.14 6.66
N LEU A 121 4.98 1.02 6.67
CA LEU A 121 4.08 1.71 7.57
C LEU A 121 3.59 0.70 8.62
N ALA A 122 4.01 0.89 9.86
CA ALA A 122 3.44 0.17 11.00
C ALA A 122 2.25 0.95 11.54
N LYS A 123 1.19 0.26 11.95
CA LYS A 123 0.00 0.90 12.50
C LYS A 123 0.36 1.62 13.81
N HIS A 124 -0.07 2.87 13.96
CA HIS A 124 -0.07 3.55 15.26
C HIS A 124 -1.18 2.95 16.12
N ASP A 125 -0.83 2.28 17.22
CA ASP A 125 -1.78 1.98 18.29
C ASP A 125 -2.01 3.25 19.10
N GLU A 126 -2.74 4.22 18.54
CA GLU A 126 -3.23 5.35 19.31
C GLU A 126 -4.37 4.89 20.24
N LYS A 127 -3.98 4.33 21.38
CA LYS A 127 -4.80 4.42 22.60
C LYS A 127 -4.24 5.54 23.47
N TYR A 128 -4.21 6.76 22.92
CA TYR A 128 -3.87 7.96 23.69
C TYR A 128 -5.04 8.28 24.62
N MET A 129 -4.89 7.96 25.91
CA MET A 129 -5.72 8.56 26.96
C MET A 129 -5.01 9.83 27.44
N PRO A 130 -5.58 11.02 27.20
CA PRO A 130 -5.00 12.26 27.73
C PRO A 130 -4.89 12.18 29.25
N PRO A 131 -3.82 12.72 29.85
CA PRO A 131 -3.64 12.71 31.31
C PRO A 131 -4.78 13.42 32.05
N GLU A 132 -5.46 14.36 31.40
CA GLU A 132 -6.68 15.02 31.89
C GLU A 132 -7.85 14.04 32.05
N VAL A 133 -8.02 13.11 31.11
CA VAL A 133 -9.04 12.06 31.16
C VAL A 133 -8.69 11.04 32.23
N THR A 134 -7.41 10.70 32.39
CA THR A 134 -6.95 9.83 33.49
C THR A 134 -7.14 10.46 34.86
N LYS A 135 -6.93 11.78 35.00
CA LYS A 135 -7.19 12.53 36.24
C LYS A 135 -8.69 12.63 36.53
N ALA A 136 -9.50 13.03 35.55
CA ALA A 136 -10.95 13.13 35.71
C ALA A 136 -11.60 11.78 36.06
N LEU A 137 -11.11 10.66 35.51
CA LEU A 137 -11.60 9.31 35.83
C LEU A 137 -11.16 8.81 37.21
N LYS A 138 -9.98 9.22 37.69
CA LYS A 138 -9.50 8.95 39.06
C LYS A 138 -10.26 9.79 40.08
N ASP A 139 -10.48 11.07 39.79
CA ASP A 139 -11.22 12.01 40.64
C ASP A 139 -12.72 11.66 40.70
N SER A 140 -13.29 11.08 39.64
CA SER A 140 -14.68 10.63 39.59
C SER A 140 -14.90 9.22 40.20
N GLY A 141 -13.89 8.60 40.82
CA GLY A 141 -14.01 7.32 41.53
C GLY A 141 -14.33 6.09 40.65
N ARG A 142 -14.17 6.16 39.32
CA ARG A 142 -14.52 5.05 38.40
C ARG A 142 -13.37 4.09 38.10
N MET A 143 -12.16 4.36 38.58
CA MET A 143 -11.01 3.43 38.58
C MET A 143 -10.91 2.72 39.94
N GLY A 144 -11.94 1.97 40.32
CA GLY A 144 -11.98 1.29 41.61
C GLY A 144 -13.09 0.24 41.78
N ALA A 145 -13.71 -0.23 40.69
CA ALA A 145 -14.70 -1.31 40.76
C ALA A 145 -14.50 -2.28 39.59
N SER A 146 -13.47 -3.12 39.73
CA SER A 146 -13.44 -4.46 39.14
C SER A 146 -13.01 -5.38 40.29
N GLN A 147 -14.00 -5.99 40.94
CA GLN A 147 -13.82 -7.33 41.51
C GLN A 147 -13.91 -8.31 40.35
#